data_AF-A0A836IEU6-F1
#
_entry.id   AF-A0A836IEU6-F1
#
_cell.length_a   1.000
_cell.length_b   1.000
_cell.length_c   1.000
_cell.angle_alpha   90.00
_cell.angle_beta   90.00
_cell.angle_gamma   90.00
#
_symmetry.space_group_name_H-M   'P 1'
#
loop_
_entity.id
_entity.type
_entity.pdbx_description
1 polymer ?
#
loop_
_entity_poly.entity_id
_entity_poly.type
_entity_poly.pdbx_seq_one_letter_code
_entity_poly.pdbx_strand_id
1 'polypeptide(L)'
;MMRRVIAQPIARRVAAASSALAVAPRQASTVAISVQGLHYVGTGLAAIALAGVGMGIGTIFGCLLISCARQPNLTKMLFNYAILGFALTEAIGLFALMLAFLMLFS
;
A
#
# COMPACT_ATOMS: atom_id res chain seq x y z
N MET A 1 32.21 -80.43 -7.27
CA MET A 1 33.02 -79.29 -6.78
C MET A 1 33.03 -78.23 -7.87
N MET A 2 32.65 -76.96 -7.74
CA MET A 2 32.16 -76.10 -6.66
C MET A 2 31.41 -74.99 -7.43
N ARG A 3 30.08 -74.94 -7.33
CA ARG A 3 29.27 -73.91 -8.00
C ARG A 3 29.45 -72.61 -7.20
N ARG A 4 30.23 -71.66 -7.74
CA ARG A 4 30.40 -70.34 -7.13
C ARG A 4 29.04 -69.63 -7.08
N VAL A 5 28.45 -69.61 -5.88
CA VAL A 5 27.34 -68.73 -5.52
C VAL A 5 27.94 -67.34 -5.33
N ILE A 6 27.84 -66.51 -6.38
CA ILE A 6 28.17 -65.09 -6.31
C ILE A 6 26.93 -64.39 -5.75
N ALA A 7 27.00 -63.97 -4.49
CA ALA A 7 25.96 -63.20 -3.82
C ALA A 7 25.80 -61.84 -4.52
N GLN A 8 24.62 -61.60 -5.09
CA GLN A 8 24.19 -60.29 -5.60
C GLN A 8 23.50 -59.47 -4.50
N PRO A 9 23.42 -58.13 -4.69
CA PRO A 9 23.88 -57.18 -3.69
C PRO A 9 22.77 -56.76 -2.75
N ILE A 10 22.98 -56.88 -1.44
CA ILE A 10 22.15 -56.18 -0.44
C ILE A 10 22.76 -54.79 -0.25
N ALA A 11 22.81 -54.02 -1.34
CA ALA A 11 22.78 -52.57 -1.25
C ALA A 11 21.35 -52.23 -0.81
N ARG A 12 21.10 -52.38 0.50
CA ARG A 12 19.90 -51.88 1.16
C ARG A 12 19.90 -50.38 0.88
N ARG A 13 19.17 -49.99 -0.18
CA ARG A 13 18.71 -48.64 -0.42
C ARG A 13 18.04 -48.23 0.89
N VAL A 14 18.78 -47.55 1.74
CA VAL A 14 18.20 -46.65 2.72
C VAL A 14 17.56 -45.61 1.83
N ALA A 15 16.30 -45.87 1.49
CA ALA A 15 15.44 -44.92 0.86
C ALA A 15 15.59 -43.68 1.71
N ALA A 16 16.20 -42.65 1.14
CA ALA A 16 15.94 -41.29 1.54
C ALA A 16 14.42 -41.18 1.47
N ALA A 17 13.75 -41.43 2.59
CA ALA A 17 12.52 -40.75 2.90
C ALA A 17 12.94 -39.28 3.06
N SER A 18 13.24 -38.65 1.91
CA SER A 18 12.87 -37.30 1.68
C SER A 18 11.37 -37.29 1.95
N SER A 19 11.01 -37.05 3.20
CA SER A 19 9.82 -36.33 3.54
C SER A 19 9.99 -34.95 2.89
N ALA A 20 9.90 -34.94 1.56
CA ALA A 20 9.30 -33.86 0.85
C ALA A 20 7.92 -33.78 1.48
N LEU A 21 7.84 -32.93 2.50
CA LEU A 21 6.63 -32.29 2.91
C LEU A 21 6.14 -31.63 1.61
N ALA A 22 5.38 -32.39 0.83
CA ALA A 22 4.65 -31.88 -0.30
C ALA A 22 3.68 -30.90 0.33
N VAL A 23 4.12 -29.65 0.42
CA VAL A 23 3.24 -28.51 0.55
C VAL A 23 2.40 -28.60 -0.71
N ALA A 24 1.28 -29.32 -0.61
CA ALA A 24 0.23 -29.23 -1.59
C ALA A 24 -0.08 -27.73 -1.68
N PRO A 25 0.18 -27.07 -2.82
CA PRO A 25 -0.31 -25.72 -2.98
C PRO A 25 -1.82 -25.87 -2.80
N ARG A 26 -2.36 -25.31 -1.71
CA ARG A 26 -3.81 -25.21 -1.57
C ARG A 26 -4.23 -24.43 -2.80
N GLN A 27 -4.85 -25.15 -3.72
CA GLN A 27 -5.47 -24.62 -4.90
C GLN A 27 -6.53 -23.65 -4.39
N ALA A 28 -6.16 -22.38 -4.31
CA ALA A 28 -7.03 -21.30 -3.90
C ALA A 28 -8.13 -21.24 -4.95
N SER A 29 -9.24 -21.90 -4.65
CA SER A 29 -10.41 -22.08 -5.49
C SER A 29 -11.07 -20.72 -5.76
N THR A 30 -10.67 -20.08 -6.85
CA THR A 30 -11.49 -19.52 -7.94
C THR A 30 -12.79 -18.71 -7.69
N VAL A 31 -13.17 -18.28 -6.47
CA VAL A 31 -14.31 -17.33 -6.32
C VAL A 31 -14.04 -16.12 -5.38
N ALA A 32 -12.90 -16.11 -4.68
CA ALA A 32 -12.54 -15.10 -3.70
C ALA A 32 -11.58 -14.05 -4.27
N ILE A 33 -12.00 -12.78 -4.30
CA ILE A 33 -11.26 -11.53 -4.56
C ILE A 33 -9.93 -11.71 -5.32
N SER A 34 -9.92 -11.42 -6.62
CA SER A 34 -8.66 -11.37 -7.37
C SER A 34 -7.70 -10.39 -6.69
N VAL A 35 -6.43 -10.79 -6.54
CA VAL A 35 -5.40 -9.94 -5.90
C VAL A 35 -5.32 -8.57 -6.60
N GLN A 36 -5.52 -8.55 -7.92
CA GLN A 36 -5.65 -7.32 -8.70
C GLN A 36 -6.90 -6.50 -8.32
N GLY A 37 -8.04 -7.13 -8.10
CA GLY A 37 -9.25 -6.44 -7.64
C GLY A 37 -9.07 -5.79 -6.27
N LEU A 38 -8.42 -6.48 -5.33
CA LEU A 38 -8.11 -5.90 -4.02
C LEU A 38 -7.09 -4.77 -4.12
N HIS A 39 -6.13 -4.88 -5.04
CA HIS A 39 -5.15 -3.83 -5.32
C HIS A 39 -5.85 -2.53 -5.75
N TYR A 40 -6.74 -2.58 -6.73
CA TYR A 40 -7.50 -1.40 -7.17
C TYR A 40 -8.41 -0.81 -6.09
N VAL A 41 -8.97 -1.64 -5.20
CA VAL A 41 -9.73 -1.15 -4.05
C VAL A 41 -8.80 -0.44 -3.06
N GLY A 42 -7.64 -1.01 -2.75
CA GLY A 42 -6.63 -0.39 -1.88
C GLY A 42 -6.10 0.94 -2.43
N THR A 43 -5.87 1.03 -3.74
CA THR A 43 -5.46 2.28 -4.38
C THR A 43 -6.55 3.34 -4.35
N GLY A 44 -7.82 2.94 -4.54
CA GLY A 44 -8.97 3.84 -4.36
C GLY A 44 -9.11 4.35 -2.93
N LEU A 45 -8.88 3.51 -1.92
CA LEU A 45 -8.88 3.91 -0.52
C LEU A 45 -7.75 4.90 -0.19
N ALA A 46 -6.60 4.80 -0.86
CA ALA A 46 -5.50 5.75 -0.66
C ALA A 46 -5.91 7.20 -1.03
N ALA A 47 -6.83 7.38 -1.97
CA ALA A 47 -7.34 8.70 -2.36
C ALA A 47 -8.20 9.38 -1.26
N ILE A 48 -8.69 8.64 -0.25
CA ILE A 48 -9.45 9.22 0.88
C ILE A 48 -8.61 10.24 1.65
N ALA A 49 -7.28 10.15 1.60
CA ALA A 49 -6.38 11.15 2.18
C ALA A 49 -6.68 12.59 1.70
N LEU A 50 -7.20 12.76 0.48
CA LEU A 50 -7.60 14.07 -0.05
C LEU A 50 -8.76 14.73 0.71
N ALA A 51 -9.60 13.94 1.39
CA ALA A 51 -10.66 14.51 2.22
C ALA A 51 -10.08 15.36 3.37
N GLY A 52 -8.95 14.92 3.96
CA GLY A 52 -8.25 15.68 5.01
C GLY A 52 -7.66 16.98 4.48
N VAL A 53 -7.13 16.97 3.25
CA VAL A 53 -6.61 18.15 2.56
C VAL A 53 -7.71 19.17 2.32
N GLY A 54 -8.87 18.72 1.80
CA GLY A 54 -10.03 19.59 1.60
C GLY A 54 -10.54 20.24 2.89
N MET A 55 -10.60 19.47 3.99
CA MET A 55 -10.94 20.00 5.31
C MET A 55 -9.89 21.01 5.82
N GLY A 56 -8.60 20.74 5.60
CA GLY A 56 -7.51 21.65 5.97
C GLY A 56 -7.60 22.99 5.23
N ILE A 57 -7.80 22.95 3.91
CA ILE A 57 -7.95 24.15 3.08
C ILE A 57 -9.18 24.95 3.50
N GLY A 58 -10.31 24.27 3.73
CA GLY A 58 -11.55 24.90 4.20
C GLY A 58 -11.37 25.64 5.53
N THR A 59 -10.63 25.05 6.47
CA THR A 59 -10.37 25.69 7.77
C THR A 59 -9.39 26.86 7.66
N ILE A 60 -8.34 26.76 6.84
CA ILE A 60 -7.38 27.86 6.61
C ILE A 60 -8.10 29.09 6.03
N PHE A 61 -8.86 28.91 4.94
CA PHE A 61 -9.58 30.03 4.32
C PHE A 61 -10.77 30.51 5.15
N GLY A 62 -11.44 29.63 5.90
CA GLY A 62 -12.49 30.01 6.84
C GLY A 62 -11.97 30.92 7.95
N CYS A 63 -10.85 30.55 8.58
CA CYS A 63 -10.20 31.37 9.61
C CYS A 63 -9.64 32.68 9.03
N LEU A 64 -9.15 32.68 7.79
CA LEU A 64 -8.72 33.90 7.10
C LEU A 64 -9.88 34.90 6.95
N LEU A 65 -11.04 34.44 6.48
CA LEU A 65 -12.24 35.29 6.31
C LEU A 65 -12.69 35.92 7.63
N ILE A 66 -12.76 35.12 8.69
CA ILE A 66 -13.13 35.60 10.04
C ILE A 66 -12.10 36.62 10.54
N SER A 67 -10.81 36.36 10.33
CA SER A 67 -9.74 37.25 10.79
C SER A 67 -9.71 38.56 9.99
N CYS A 68 -9.92 38.49 8.68
CA CYS A 68 -10.05 39.66 7.81
C CYS A 68 -11.25 40.53 8.19
N ALA A 69 -12.39 39.91 8.55
CA ALA A 69 -13.57 40.63 9.01
C ALA A 69 -13.33 41.39 10.33
N ARG A 70 -12.48 40.84 11.22
CA ARG A 70 -12.15 41.47 12.52
C ARG A 70 -11.10 42.57 12.40
N GLN A 71 -10.09 42.39 11.55
CA GLN A 71 -8.98 43.34 11.41
C GLN A 71 -8.56 43.50 9.93
N PRO A 72 -9.29 44.33 9.16
CA PRO A 72 -9.07 44.49 7.72
C PRO A 72 -7.73 45.16 7.35
N ASN A 73 -7.08 45.84 8.30
CA ASN A 73 -5.83 46.54 8.05
C ASN A 73 -4.63 45.56 7.91
N LEU A 74 -4.74 44.35 8.47
CA LEU A 74 -3.70 43.33 8.45
C LEU A 74 -3.92 42.27 7.36
N THR A 75 -4.96 42.40 6.54
CA THR A 75 -5.40 41.37 5.58
C THR A 75 -4.29 40.92 4.64
N LYS A 76 -3.41 41.82 4.17
CA LYS A 76 -2.31 41.45 3.26
C LYS A 76 -1.31 40.49 3.91
N MET A 77 -0.97 40.73 5.18
CA MET A 77 -0.06 39.87 5.94
C MET A 77 -0.72 38.53 6.26
N LEU A 78 -1.98 38.55 6.69
CA LEU A 78 -2.76 37.32 6.96
C LEU A 78 -2.97 36.48 5.70
N PHE A 79 -3.19 37.12 4.55
CA PHE A 79 -3.31 36.43 3.26
C PHE A 79 -2.02 35.72 2.88
N ASN A 80 -0.85 36.36 3.07
CA ASN A 80 0.43 35.71 2.83
C ASN A 80 0.63 34.48 3.74
N TYR A 81 0.25 34.56 5.01
CA TYR A 81 0.30 33.39 5.91
C TYR A 81 -0.71 32.30 5.52
N ALA A 82 -1.91 32.67 5.09
CA ALA A 82 -2.90 31.71 4.62
C ALA A 82 -2.45 30.99 3.35
N ILE A 83 -1.82 31.69 2.40
CA ILE A 83 -1.26 31.08 1.19
C ILE A 83 -0.07 30.16 1.53
N LEU A 84 0.76 30.52 2.51
CA LEU A 84 1.80 29.63 3.00
C LEU A 84 1.22 28.35 3.63
N GLY A 85 0.19 28.48 4.48
CA GLY A 85 -0.53 27.34 5.04
C GLY A 85 -1.23 26.47 3.98
N PHE A 86 -1.84 27.11 2.97
CA PHE A 86 -2.43 26.45 1.82
C PHE A 86 -1.39 25.65 1.04
N ALA A 87 -0.24 26.25 0.71
CA ALA A 87 0.83 25.59 -0.03
C ALA A 87 1.38 24.36 0.72
N LEU A 88 1.52 24.44 2.05
CA LEU A 88 1.93 23.29 2.87
C LEU A 88 0.87 22.19 2.89
N THR A 89 -0.41 22.55 2.96
CA THR A 89 -1.52 21.59 2.94
C THR A 89 -1.64 20.91 1.58
N GLU A 90 -1.48 21.66 0.50
CA GLU A 90 -1.42 21.13 -0.87
C GLU A 90 -0.20 20.23 -1.10
N ALA A 91 0.97 20.57 -0.54
CA ALA A 91 2.15 19.70 -0.64
C ALA A 91 1.88 18.30 -0.06
N ILE A 92 1.15 18.23 1.07
CA ILE A 92 0.74 16.95 1.67
C ILE A 92 -0.32 16.25 0.79
N GLY A 93 -1.24 17.00 0.20
CA GLY A 93 -2.24 16.43 -0.71
C GLY A 93 -1.66 15.86 -1.99
N LEU A 94 -0.73 16.57 -2.62
CA LEU A 94 0.01 16.09 -3.78
C LEU A 94 0.91 14.90 -3.42
N PHE A 95 1.48 14.88 -2.22
CA PHE A 95 2.23 13.71 -1.74
C PHE A 95 1.31 12.48 -1.58
N ALA A 96 0.11 12.64 -1.03
CA ALA A 96 -0.87 11.56 -0.95
C ALA A 96 -1.33 11.08 -2.34
N LEU A 97 -1.55 11.99 -3.29
CA LEU A 97 -1.88 11.63 -4.67
C LEU A 97 -0.73 10.91 -5.39
N MET A 98 0.50 11.34 -5.15
CA MET A 98 1.68 10.66 -5.68
C MET A 98 1.74 9.21 -5.20
N LEU A 99 1.48 8.95 -3.91
CA LEU A 99 1.42 7.58 -3.38
C LEU A 99 0.25 6.78 -3.97
N ALA A 100 -0.91 7.40 -4.15
CA ALA A 100 -2.07 6.76 -4.78
C ALA A 100 -1.76 6.35 -6.23
N PHE A 101 -1.11 7.23 -7.02
CA PHE A 101 -0.67 6.91 -8.39
C PHE A 101 0.45 5.88 -8.42
N LEU A 102 1.38 5.93 -7.47
CA LEU A 102 2.41 4.91 -7.35
C LEU A 102 1.79 3.53 -7.12
N MET A 103 0.81 3.39 -6.24
CA MET A 103 0.12 2.11 -6.09
C MET A 103 -0.72 1.75 -7.31
N LEU A 104 -1.27 2.71 -8.06
CA LEU A 104 -2.13 2.41 -9.21
C LEU A 104 -1.35 1.89 -10.44
N PHE A 105 -0.10 2.35 -10.63
CA PHE A 105 0.75 2.00 -11.76
C PHE A 105 1.92 1.07 -11.43
N SER A 106 2.21 0.84 -10.14
CA SER A 106 3.15 -0.18 -9.67
C SER A 106 2.50 -1.55 -9.51
#